data_AF-A0A520K7X1-F1
#
_entry.id   AF-A0A520K7X1-F1
#
_cell.length_a   1.000
_cell.length_b   1.000
_cell.length_c   1.000
_cell.angle_alpha   90.00
_cell.angle_beta   90.00
_cell.angle_gamma   90.00
#
_symmetry.space_group_name_H-M   'P 1'
#
loop_
_entity.id
_entity.type
_entity.pdbx_description
1 polymer ?
#
loop_
_entity_poly.entity_id
_entity_poly.type
_entity_poly.pdbx_seq_one_letter_code
_entity_poly.pdbx_strand_id
1 'polypeptide(L)'
;MIIVECYTDEFLVKSMGFPRRQIKHEGGKGKVMEIVKKKDMTVGIIDEDPYSDQPSDLENYIEKDARSTVKLLIRKDDDSKRLIQISPYLEHWLLDRARQNRIAPKDFGLPNDPKEMHSIPHVKRDRNFHNFLNELIKADDEIDTLKKWIWRLVK
;
A
#
# COMPACT_ATOMS: atom_id res chain seq x y z
N MET A 1 -8.57 10.95 -5.34
CA MET A 1 -8.96 9.52 -5.45
C MET A 1 -7.73 8.66 -5.15
N ILE A 2 -7.91 7.50 -4.51
CA ILE A 2 -6.84 6.56 -4.19
C ILE A 2 -6.99 5.36 -5.12
N ILE A 3 -5.96 5.03 -5.88
CA ILE A 3 -5.97 3.90 -6.82
C ILE A 3 -5.03 2.82 -6.26
N VAL A 4 -5.49 1.58 -6.19
CA VAL A 4 -4.75 0.46 -5.57
C VAL A 4 -4.75 -0.78 -6.47
N GLU A 5 -3.76 -1.66 -6.31
CA GLU A 5 -3.51 -2.82 -7.18
C GLU A 5 -4.29 -4.09 -6.83
N CYS A 6 -4.61 -4.28 -5.55
CA CYS A 6 -5.26 -5.50 -5.10
C CYS A 6 -6.30 -5.26 -4.00
N TYR A 7 -6.97 -6.35 -3.59
CA TYR A 7 -7.93 -6.30 -2.50
C TYR A 7 -7.28 -6.08 -1.12
N THR A 8 -6.04 -6.55 -0.93
CA THR A 8 -5.28 -6.36 0.31
C THR A 8 -4.90 -4.89 0.48
N ASP A 9 -4.49 -4.21 -0.59
CA ASP A 9 -4.26 -2.76 -0.60
C ASP A 9 -5.55 -1.98 -0.29
N GLU A 10 -6.65 -2.33 -0.95
CA GLU A 10 -7.95 -1.70 -0.69
C GLU A 10 -8.30 -1.81 0.80
N PHE A 11 -8.03 -2.98 1.38
CA PHE A 11 -8.29 -3.25 2.78
C PHE A 11 -7.36 -2.47 3.72
N LEU A 12 -6.07 -2.35 3.39
CA LEU A 12 -5.12 -1.51 4.13
C LEU A 12 -5.59 -0.06 4.20
N VAL A 13 -5.89 0.52 3.04
CA VAL A 13 -6.32 1.91 2.91
C VAL A 13 -7.64 2.15 3.63
N LYS A 14 -8.59 1.22 3.54
CA LYS A 14 -9.84 1.30 4.31
C LYS A 14 -9.60 1.29 5.82
N SER A 15 -8.70 0.42 6.29
CA SER A 15 -8.38 0.29 7.71
C SER A 15 -7.68 1.52 8.27
N MET A 16 -6.96 2.29 7.43
CA MET A 16 -6.41 3.60 7.80
C MET A 16 -7.49 4.69 7.97
N GLY A 17 -8.73 4.45 7.56
CA GLY A 17 -9.87 5.35 7.71
C GLY A 17 -10.36 6.01 6.42
N PHE A 18 -9.87 5.61 5.25
CA PHE A 18 -10.33 6.17 3.98
C PHE A 18 -11.61 5.45 3.50
N PRO A 19 -12.70 6.18 3.20
CA PRO A 19 -13.97 5.57 2.82
C PRO A 19 -13.89 4.92 1.43
N ARG A 20 -14.65 3.84 1.22
CA ARG A 20 -14.66 3.08 -0.05
C ARG A 20 -14.92 3.93 -1.30
N ARG A 21 -15.69 5.02 -1.18
CA ARG A 21 -15.97 5.97 -2.27
C ARG A 21 -14.73 6.72 -2.78
N GLN A 22 -13.66 6.79 -1.98
CA GLN A 22 -12.38 7.41 -2.34
C GLN A 22 -11.37 6.41 -2.90
N ILE A 23 -11.71 5.11 -2.96
CA ILE A 23 -10.77 4.05 -3.32
C ILE A 23 -11.26 3.36 -4.60
N LYS A 24 -10.38 3.25 -5.58
CA LYS A 24 -10.59 2.50 -6.82
C LYS A 24 -9.55 1.38 -6.88
N HIS A 25 -10.02 0.14 -6.81
CA HIS A 25 -9.18 -1.04 -7.02
C HIS A 25 -9.10 -1.34 -8.51
N GLU A 26 -7.88 -1.59 -8.99
CA GLU A 26 -7.55 -1.93 -10.37
C GLU A 26 -6.70 -3.20 -10.42
N GLY A 27 -6.75 -3.96 -11.51
CA GLY A 27 -6.00 -5.21 -11.64
C GLY A 27 -4.52 -5.01 -11.98
N GLY A 28 -3.75 -4.44 -11.06
CA GLY A 28 -2.28 -4.34 -11.10
C GLY A 28 -1.69 -2.97 -11.46
N LYS A 29 -0.39 -2.82 -11.16
CA LYS A 29 0.46 -1.63 -11.27
C LYS A 29 0.29 -0.81 -12.54
N GLY A 30 0.31 -1.46 -13.70
CA GLY A 30 0.17 -0.77 -14.99
C GLY A 30 -1.13 0.02 -15.11
N LYS A 31 -2.25 -0.54 -14.64
CA LYS A 31 -3.56 0.13 -14.66
C LYS A 31 -3.64 1.26 -13.64
N VAL A 32 -3.04 1.07 -12.46
CA VAL A 32 -2.91 2.13 -11.45
C VAL A 32 -2.22 3.34 -12.05
N MET A 33 -1.05 3.12 -12.67
CA MET A 33 -0.26 4.18 -13.29
C MET A 33 -0.98 4.84 -14.47
N GLU A 34 -1.67 4.07 -15.31
CA GLU A 34 -2.45 4.63 -16.44
C GLU A 34 -3.52 5.61 -15.95
N ILE A 35 -4.22 5.28 -14.85
CA ILE A 35 -5.25 6.16 -14.28
C ILE A 35 -4.64 7.38 -13.62
N VAL A 36 -3.55 7.22 -12.88
CA VAL A 36 -2.82 8.34 -12.24
C VAL A 36 -2.41 9.35 -13.30
N LYS A 37 -1.87 8.91 -14.44
CA LYS A 37 -1.51 9.81 -15.55
C LYS A 37 -2.68 10.62 -16.10
N LYS A 38 -3.88 10.02 -16.16
CA LYS A 38 -5.06 10.62 -16.81
C LYS A 38 -5.88 11.51 -15.88
N LYS A 39 -5.76 11.34 -14.56
CA LYS A 39 -6.61 12.02 -13.59
C LYS A 39 -5.80 12.94 -12.69
N ASP A 40 -6.36 14.10 -12.38
CA ASP A 40 -5.80 14.98 -11.38
C ASP A 40 -6.25 14.56 -9.97
N MET A 41 -5.56 15.08 -8.96
CA MET A 41 -5.87 14.83 -7.53
C MET A 41 -6.02 13.34 -7.20
N THR A 42 -5.19 12.52 -7.84
CA THR A 42 -5.22 11.06 -7.73
C THR A 42 -3.84 10.56 -7.30
N VAL A 43 -3.82 9.67 -6.32
CA VAL A 43 -2.60 8.98 -5.86
C VAL A 43 -2.75 7.50 -6.15
N GLY A 44 -1.72 6.90 -6.76
CA GLY A 44 -1.60 5.46 -6.89
C GLY A 44 -0.82 4.88 -5.73
N ILE A 45 -1.23 3.73 -5.21
CA ILE A 45 -0.43 2.92 -4.29
C ILE A 45 -0.05 1.66 -5.04
N ILE A 46 1.24 1.38 -5.06
CA ILE A 46 1.83 0.27 -5.81
C ILE A 46 2.78 -0.54 -4.93
N ASP A 47 2.89 -1.83 -5.20
CA ASP A 47 3.95 -2.66 -4.65
C ASP A 47 5.21 -2.53 -5.51
N GLU A 48 6.41 -2.76 -4.94
CA GLU A 48 7.64 -2.79 -5.72
C GLU A 48 7.71 -4.05 -6.58
N ASP A 49 7.39 -5.20 -6.02
CA ASP A 49 7.48 -6.51 -6.66
C ASP A 49 8.83 -6.72 -7.39
N PRO A 50 9.96 -6.79 -6.68
CA PRO A 50 11.30 -6.74 -7.29
C PRO A 50 11.57 -7.85 -8.33
N TYR A 51 10.81 -8.96 -8.28
CA TYR A 51 10.93 -10.09 -9.21
C TYR A 51 9.83 -10.13 -10.28
N SER A 52 9.04 -9.07 -10.42
CA SER A 52 7.99 -8.96 -11.44
C SER A 52 8.34 -7.89 -12.48
N ASP A 53 7.80 -8.04 -13.69
CA ASP A 53 7.98 -7.08 -14.77
C ASP A 53 7.46 -5.70 -14.34
N GLN A 54 8.34 -4.69 -14.42
CA GLN A 54 8.00 -3.32 -14.04
C GLN A 54 7.48 -2.55 -15.25
N PRO A 55 6.39 -1.75 -15.11
CA PRO A 55 5.94 -0.87 -16.17
C PRO A 55 7.05 0.12 -16.56
N SER A 56 7.40 0.20 -17.85
CA SER A 56 8.43 1.13 -18.35
C SER A 56 8.15 2.59 -18.03
N ASP A 57 6.87 2.95 -17.87
CA ASP A 57 6.48 4.30 -17.47
C ASP A 57 7.00 4.70 -16.07
N LEU A 58 7.40 3.74 -15.23
CA LEU A 58 7.90 3.98 -13.87
C LEU A 58 9.23 4.76 -13.90
N GLU A 59 10.01 4.63 -14.97
CA GLU A 59 11.24 5.39 -15.20
C GLU A 59 11.01 6.91 -15.29
N ASN A 60 9.76 7.32 -15.54
CA ASN A 60 9.37 8.74 -15.55
C ASN A 60 9.06 9.29 -14.15
N TYR A 61 9.14 8.47 -13.10
CA TYR A 61 8.95 8.89 -11.73
C TYR A 61 10.29 9.03 -11.00
N ILE A 62 10.35 9.96 -10.06
CA ILE A 62 11.47 10.18 -9.16
C ILE A 62 10.99 10.18 -7.72
N GLU A 63 11.87 9.75 -6.81
CA GLU A 63 11.62 9.81 -5.38
C GLU A 63 11.57 11.27 -4.92
N LYS A 64 10.47 11.66 -4.27
CA LYS A 64 10.28 12.97 -3.63
C LYS A 64 10.51 12.90 -2.13
N ASP A 65 10.12 11.80 -1.50
CA ASP A 65 10.23 11.57 -0.07
C ASP A 65 10.27 10.06 0.19
N ALA A 66 10.82 9.64 1.32
CA ALA A 66 10.93 8.24 1.69
C ALA A 66 10.87 8.05 3.20
N ARG A 67 10.23 6.97 3.62
CA ARG A 67 10.23 6.50 5.00
C ARG A 67 10.51 5.01 4.98
N SER A 68 11.75 4.64 5.30
CA SER A 68 12.21 3.26 5.33
C SER A 68 11.94 2.54 3.99
N THR A 69 10.90 1.74 3.90
CA THR A 69 10.54 0.91 2.74
C THR A 69 9.33 1.43 1.97
N VAL A 70 8.75 2.57 2.36
CA VAL A 70 7.71 3.27 1.60
C VAL A 70 8.29 4.54 0.98
N LYS A 71 8.05 4.73 -0.33
CA LYS A 71 8.53 5.88 -1.11
C LYS A 71 7.37 6.68 -1.68
N LEU A 72 7.46 8.00 -1.60
CA LEU A 72 6.60 8.91 -2.36
C LEU A 72 7.30 9.27 -3.65
N LEU A 73 6.71 8.86 -4.77
CA LEU A 73 7.21 9.14 -6.12
C LEU A 73 6.36 10.21 -6.80
N ILE A 74 7.01 11.09 -7.55
CA ILE A 74 6.35 12.06 -8.43
C ILE A 74 6.84 11.88 -9.85
N ARG A 75 5.99 12.19 -10.82
CA ARG A 75 6.39 12.16 -12.22
C ARG A 75 7.27 13.37 -12.56
N LYS A 76 8.30 13.18 -13.39
CA LYS A 76 9.30 14.21 -13.74
C LYS A 76 8.72 15.41 -14.48
N ASP A 77 7.69 15.17 -15.29
CA ASP A 77 7.01 16.15 -16.15
C ASP A 77 5.78 16.79 -15.49
N ASP A 78 5.23 16.18 -14.43
CA ASP A 78 4.04 16.66 -13.73
C ASP A 78 4.00 16.14 -12.27
N ASP A 79 4.29 17.04 -11.32
CA ASP A 79 4.35 16.71 -9.90
C ASP A 79 2.96 16.44 -9.26
N SER A 80 1.87 16.69 -10.00
CA SER A 80 0.52 16.30 -9.59
C SER A 80 0.30 14.79 -9.74
N LYS A 81 1.13 14.10 -10.54
CA LYS A 81 1.06 12.65 -10.75
C LYS A 81 1.93 11.94 -9.72
N ARG A 82 1.28 11.28 -8.77
CA ARG A 82 1.94 10.79 -7.55
C ARG A 82 1.66 9.32 -7.34
N LEU A 83 2.72 8.59 -6.99
CA LEU A 83 2.64 7.20 -6.57
C LEU A 83 3.21 7.09 -5.16
N ILE A 84 2.67 6.18 -4.37
CA ILE A 84 3.29 5.71 -3.14
C ILE A 84 3.65 4.25 -3.37
N GLN A 85 4.94 3.94 -3.31
CA GLN A 85 5.47 2.60 -3.53
C GLN A 85 5.77 1.94 -2.18
N ILE A 86 5.31 0.72 -1.99
CA ILE A 86 5.58 -0.14 -0.83
C ILE A 86 6.59 -1.22 -1.25
N SER A 87 7.66 -1.39 -0.48
CA SER A 87 8.70 -2.38 -0.74
C SER A 87 8.78 -3.46 0.34
N PRO A 88 9.06 -4.74 -0.02
CA PRO A 88 9.12 -5.26 -1.39
C PRO A 88 7.74 -5.67 -1.93
N TYR A 89 6.92 -6.30 -1.08
CA TYR A 89 5.55 -6.78 -1.35
C TYR A 89 4.69 -6.40 -0.14
N LEU A 90 3.40 -6.14 -0.32
CA LEU A 90 2.55 -5.75 0.80
C LEU A 90 2.58 -6.74 1.97
N GLU A 91 2.41 -8.04 1.74
CA GLU A 91 2.39 -9.01 2.85
C GLU A 91 3.74 -9.14 3.56
N HIS A 92 4.85 -9.09 2.81
CA HIS A 92 6.19 -9.07 3.41
C HIS A 92 6.37 -7.82 4.27
N TRP A 93 6.00 -6.67 3.72
CA TRP A 93 6.10 -5.39 4.41
C TRP A 93 5.29 -5.39 5.71
N LEU A 94 4.05 -5.90 5.70
CA LEU A 94 3.23 -6.02 6.91
C LEU A 94 3.89 -6.90 7.98
N LEU A 95 4.50 -8.03 7.61
CA LEU A 95 5.21 -8.89 8.57
C LEU A 95 6.46 -8.22 9.12
N ASP A 96 7.21 -7.52 8.28
CA ASP A 96 8.38 -6.77 8.70
C ASP A 96 8.00 -5.64 9.66
N ARG A 97 6.93 -4.88 9.36
CA ARG A 97 6.40 -3.87 10.27
C ARG A 97 5.94 -4.49 11.59
N ALA A 98 5.26 -5.62 11.55
CA ALA A 98 4.82 -6.32 12.76
C ALA A 98 6.00 -6.76 13.64
N ARG A 99 7.05 -7.30 13.02
CA ARG A 99 8.29 -7.68 13.70
C ARG A 99 8.97 -6.48 14.37
N GLN A 100 9.06 -5.34 13.69
CA GLN A 100 9.66 -4.11 14.26
C GLN A 100 8.89 -3.60 15.49
N ASN A 101 7.56 -3.78 15.51
CA ASN A 101 6.70 -3.37 16.62
C ASN A 101 6.46 -4.47 17.67
N ARG A 102 7.13 -5.63 17.54
CA ARG A 102 6.94 -6.80 18.41
C ARG A 102 5.49 -7.29 18.48
N ILE A 103 4.75 -7.11 17.38
CA ILE A 103 3.39 -7.63 17.21
C ILE A 103 3.52 -8.97 16.48
N ALA A 104 3.12 -10.07 17.11
CA ALA A 104 3.25 -11.38 16.50
C ALA A 104 1.94 -11.77 15.76
N PRO A 105 1.95 -11.99 14.43
CA PRO A 105 0.77 -12.45 13.67
C PRO A 105 0.06 -13.67 14.29
N LYS A 106 0.85 -14.60 14.84
CA LYS A 106 0.35 -15.79 15.55
C LYS A 106 -0.60 -15.48 16.71
N ASP A 107 -0.46 -14.34 17.38
CA ASP A 107 -1.31 -13.94 18.51
C ASP A 107 -2.73 -13.59 18.03
N PHE A 108 -2.87 -13.34 16.72
CA PHE A 108 -4.14 -13.17 16.02
C PHE A 108 -4.57 -14.45 15.29
N GLY A 109 -3.78 -15.52 15.31
CA GLY A 109 -4.06 -16.74 14.53
C GLY A 109 -3.71 -16.62 13.04
N LEU A 110 -2.74 -15.77 12.70
CA LEU A 110 -2.23 -15.57 11.34
C LEU A 110 -0.85 -16.21 11.16
N PRO A 111 -0.48 -16.62 9.94
CA PRO A 111 0.85 -17.14 9.63
C PRO A 111 1.92 -16.05 9.75
N ASN A 112 3.16 -16.47 10.01
CA ASN A 112 4.35 -15.59 9.98
C ASN A 112 5.11 -15.68 8.64
N ASP A 113 4.64 -16.51 7.71
CA ASP A 113 5.22 -16.63 6.38
C ASP A 113 4.47 -15.71 5.39
N PRO A 114 5.18 -14.90 4.59
CA PRO A 114 4.56 -14.00 3.63
C PRO A 114 3.72 -14.68 2.55
N LYS A 115 4.12 -15.87 2.07
CA LYS A 115 3.37 -16.60 1.02
C LYS A 115 2.09 -17.19 1.60
N GLU A 116 2.15 -17.72 2.81
CA GLU A 116 0.97 -18.17 3.54
C GLU A 116 0.01 -17.01 3.81
N MET A 117 0.54 -15.84 4.21
CA MET A 117 -0.28 -14.66 4.44
C MET A 117 -0.98 -14.16 3.18
N HIS A 118 -0.28 -14.16 2.03
CA HIS A 118 -0.86 -13.83 0.74
C HIS A 118 -1.94 -14.85 0.30
N SER A 119 -1.82 -16.10 0.75
CA SER A 119 -2.74 -17.18 0.40
C SER A 119 -4.02 -17.19 1.24
N ILE A 120 -4.18 -16.28 2.21
CA ILE A 120 -5.37 -16.21 3.07
C ILE A 120 -6.61 -15.88 2.21
N PRO A 121 -7.58 -16.80 2.09
CA PRO A 121 -8.75 -16.57 1.27
C PRO A 121 -9.62 -15.49 1.89
N HIS A 122 -10.11 -14.58 1.07
CA HIS A 122 -11.04 -13.54 1.49
C HIS A 122 -10.53 -12.68 2.67
N VAL A 123 -9.25 -12.33 2.71
CA VAL A 123 -8.59 -11.52 3.76
C VAL A 123 -9.43 -10.33 4.28
N LYS A 124 -10.17 -9.66 3.41
CA LYS A 124 -11.12 -8.57 3.72
C LYS A 124 -12.34 -8.93 4.59
N ARG A 125 -12.55 -10.22 4.87
CA ARG A 125 -13.62 -10.77 5.74
C ARG A 125 -13.02 -11.45 6.96
N ASP A 126 -11.71 -11.60 7.02
CA ASP A 126 -11.01 -12.30 8.08
C ASP A 126 -10.85 -11.37 9.30
N ARG A 127 -11.56 -11.68 10.38
CA ARG A 127 -11.52 -10.88 11.61
C ARG A 127 -10.13 -10.87 12.26
N ASN A 128 -9.37 -11.94 12.12
CA ASN A 128 -8.03 -12.05 12.69
C ASN A 128 -7.08 -11.11 11.95
N PHE A 129 -7.14 -11.12 10.61
CA PHE A 129 -6.38 -10.18 9.79
C PHE A 129 -6.76 -8.72 10.10
N HIS A 130 -8.05 -8.43 10.29
CA HIS A 130 -8.51 -7.09 10.67
C HIS A 130 -7.92 -6.64 12.01
N ASN A 131 -7.93 -7.50 13.02
CA ASN A 131 -7.40 -7.18 14.34
C ASN A 131 -5.89 -6.96 14.31
N PHE A 132 -5.16 -7.83 13.61
CA PHE A 132 -3.72 -7.70 13.38
C PHE A 132 -3.38 -6.36 12.72
N LEU A 133 -4.08 -6.04 11.62
CA LEU A 133 -3.81 -4.83 10.88
C LEU A 133 -4.17 -3.57 11.68
N ASN A 134 -5.26 -3.58 12.44
CA ASN A 134 -5.64 -2.47 13.29
C ASN A 134 -4.62 -2.21 14.40
N GLU A 135 -4.03 -3.25 14.97
CA GLU A 135 -2.98 -3.10 15.97
C GLU A 135 -1.71 -2.51 15.34
N LEU A 136 -1.36 -3.00 14.15
CA LEU A 136 -0.20 -2.51 13.41
C LEU A 136 -0.35 -1.04 12.99
N ILE A 137 -1.53 -0.63 12.52
CA ILE A 137 -1.84 0.77 12.15
C ILE A 137 -1.69 1.73 13.34
N LYS A 138 -1.95 1.27 14.57
CA LYS A 138 -1.81 2.11 15.76
C LYS A 138 -0.37 2.23 16.24
N ALA A 139 0.44 1.19 16.02
CA ALA A 139 1.78 1.09 16.58
C ALA A 139 2.87 1.61 15.63
N ASP A 140 2.66 1.51 14.31
CA ASP A 140 3.73 1.65 13.34
C ASP A 140 3.86 3.03 12.69
N ASP A 141 5.03 3.67 12.84
CA ASP A 141 5.34 4.99 12.29
C ASP A 141 5.37 5.05 10.74
N GLU A 142 5.73 3.95 10.07
CA GLU A 142 5.81 3.92 8.61
C GLU A 142 4.42 3.84 7.99
N ILE A 143 3.53 3.04 8.57
CA ILE A 143 2.09 3.04 8.26
C ILE A 143 1.45 4.41 8.54
N ASP A 144 1.78 5.04 9.66
CA ASP A 144 1.28 6.39 9.97
C ASP A 144 1.79 7.42 8.94
N THR A 145 3.03 7.29 8.48
CA THR A 145 3.59 8.12 7.40
C THR A 145 2.84 7.92 6.08
N LEU A 146 2.61 6.67 5.68
CA LEU A 146 1.79 6.31 4.51
C LEU A 146 0.40 6.95 4.60
N LYS A 147 -0.27 6.81 5.75
CA LYS A 147 -1.59 7.41 6.00
C LYS A 147 -1.56 8.94 5.87
N LYS A 148 -0.56 9.60 6.46
CA LYS A 148 -0.38 11.07 6.38
C LYS A 148 -0.14 11.53 4.95
N TRP A 149 0.65 10.80 4.17
CA TRP A 149 0.85 11.10 2.76
C TRP A 149 -0.45 10.97 1.98
N ILE A 150 -1.17 9.84 2.07
CA ILE A 150 -2.46 9.67 1.38
C ILE A 150 -3.39 10.83 1.71
N TRP A 151 -3.54 11.18 3.00
CA TRP A 151 -4.45 12.25 3.43
C TRP A 151 -4.10 13.62 2.85
N ARG A 152 -2.80 13.96 2.78
CA ARG A 152 -2.33 15.22 2.17
C ARG A 152 -2.54 15.26 0.66
N LEU A 153 -2.52 14.10 -0.01
CA LEU A 153 -2.57 14.00 -1.46
C LEU A 153 -4.00 13.91 -2.02
N VAL A 154 -4.98 13.55 -1.20
CA VAL A 154 -6.39 13.41 -1.62
C VAL A 154 -7.32 14.47 -1.05
N LYS A 155 -6.77 15.45 -0.33
CA LYS A 155 -7.44 16.70 0.01
C LYS A 155 -7.51 17.62 -1.21
#